data_AF-A0A8H7EWF4-F1
#
_entry.id   AF-A0A8H7EWF4-F1
#
_cell.length_a   1.000
_cell.length_b   1.000
_cell.length_c   1.000
_cell.angle_alpha   90.00
_cell.angle_beta   90.00
_cell.angle_gamma   90.00
#
_symmetry.space_group_name_H-M   'P 1'
#
loop_
_entity.id
_entity.type
_entity.pdbx_description
1 polymer ?
#
loop_
_entity_poly.entity_id
_entity_poly.type
_entity_poly.pdbx_seq_one_letter_code
_entity_poly.pdbx_strand_id
1 'polypeptide(L)'
;MTDPVELRKLVKQLQSAPSPSDIVGVLNILKTQQNVTESILRETKAGLAVGKLRSHASKEVADNAKEIVKKWKSAVEKEKLANGGTPKPQQNGKPERKMSSNIGTPVTPTMTSGKPNGRSAKLDGVKGGTGDTTRDKCIELVYDALVNDSSAPVELILSRARGVEKCVHHDNGGTTAAYKQKIRSLFVNLKDKNNPGFRENVISGDVPVEKLAKMTSEDMASEERKAADRKIKEENLFKSLSAAEQAAETDAFQCGRCKQRQCRYRQAQTRSADEPMTTFVTCTNCGNRWKFS
;
A
#
# COMPACT_ATOMS: atom_id res chain seq x y z
N MET A 1 25.59 31.55 9.05
CA MET A 1 25.46 30.22 8.41
C MET A 1 25.42 29.22 9.55
N THR A 2 24.48 28.26 9.57
CA THR A 2 24.42 27.29 10.68
C THR A 2 25.44 26.19 10.40
N ASP A 3 26.51 26.12 11.17
CA ASP A 3 27.58 25.16 10.92
C ASP A 3 27.12 23.73 11.27
N PRO A 4 27.30 22.74 10.36
CA PRO A 4 26.86 21.36 10.58
C PRO A 4 27.53 20.71 11.81
N VAL A 5 28.71 21.22 12.20
CA VAL A 5 29.46 20.79 13.38
C VAL A 5 28.76 21.19 14.67
N GLU A 6 28.24 22.41 14.77
CA GLU A 6 27.50 22.88 15.94
C GLU A 6 26.19 22.12 16.12
N LEU A 7 25.48 21.91 15.02
CA LEU A 7 24.20 21.19 15.02
C LEU A 7 24.39 19.71 15.42
N ARG A 8 25.51 19.07 15.05
CA ARG A 8 25.89 17.73 15.57
C ARG A 8 26.18 17.74 17.07
N LYS A 9 26.83 18.77 17.60
CA LYS A 9 27.10 18.89 19.05
C LYS A 9 25.80 19.02 19.84
N LEU A 10 24.86 19.86 19.36
CA LEU A 10 23.54 20.03 19.97
C LEU A 10 22.72 18.73 19.93
N VAL A 11 22.79 17.96 18.83
CA VAL A 11 22.12 16.65 18.74
C VAL A 11 22.70 15.63 19.73
N LYS A 12 24.03 15.61 19.93
CA LYS A 12 24.66 14.76 20.96
C LYS A 12 24.23 15.18 22.37
N GLN A 13 24.16 16.49 22.64
CA GLN A 13 23.66 17.01 23.92
C GLN A 13 22.19 16.65 24.14
N LEU A 14 21.33 16.74 23.11
CA LEU A 14 19.93 16.29 23.21
C LEU A 14 19.78 14.80 23.52
N GLN A 15 20.69 13.95 23.01
CA GLN A 15 20.65 12.51 23.25
C GLN A 15 21.23 12.11 24.61
N SER A 16 22.16 12.90 25.14
CA SER A 16 22.86 12.64 26.40
C SER A 16 22.26 13.40 27.59
N ALA A 17 21.29 14.29 27.39
CA ALA A 17 20.70 15.10 28.44
C ALA A 17 19.79 14.24 29.36
N PRO A 18 20.07 14.17 30.68
CA PRO A 18 19.30 13.36 31.61
C PRO A 18 18.06 14.07 32.17
N SER A 19 18.01 15.41 32.12
CA SER A 19 16.94 16.21 32.71
C SER A 19 16.03 16.86 31.64
N PRO A 20 14.71 16.98 31.89
CA PRO A 20 13.79 17.61 30.96
C PRO A 20 14.06 19.11 30.76
N SER A 21 14.64 19.80 31.75
CA SER A 21 15.02 21.22 31.64
C SER A 21 16.19 21.44 30.69
N ASP A 22 17.19 20.55 30.70
CA ASP A 22 18.34 20.63 29.79
C ASP A 22 17.91 20.40 28.34
N ILE A 23 16.97 19.47 28.13
CA ILE A 23 16.38 19.22 26.80
C ILE A 23 15.67 20.48 26.29
N VAL A 24 14.89 21.18 27.14
CA VAL A 24 14.23 22.45 26.76
C VAL A 24 15.27 23.52 26.44
N GLY A 25 16.35 23.64 27.22
CA GLY A 25 17.44 24.59 26.96
C GLY A 25 18.08 24.39 25.58
N VAL A 26 18.40 23.14 25.24
CA VAL A 26 18.98 22.80 23.92
C VAL A 26 17.96 23.00 22.78
N LEU A 27 16.68 22.71 23.01
CA LEU A 27 15.62 22.98 22.02
C LEU A 27 15.44 24.47 21.75
N ASN A 28 15.56 25.34 22.77
CA ASN A 28 15.49 26.78 22.59
C ASN A 28 16.69 27.33 21.80
N ILE A 29 17.89 26.76 21.99
CA ILE A 29 19.07 27.09 21.16
C ILE A 29 18.85 26.63 19.71
N LEU A 30 18.26 25.46 19.49
CA LEU A 30 17.92 24.99 18.14
C LEU A 30 16.81 25.82 17.47
N LYS A 31 15.97 26.47 18.26
CA LYS A 31 14.87 27.33 17.78
C LYS A 31 15.37 28.67 17.22
N THR A 32 16.52 29.17 17.68
CA THR A 32 17.12 30.43 17.20
C THR A 32 17.98 30.25 15.95
N GLN A 33 18.36 29.02 15.59
CA GLN A 33 19.15 28.75 14.39
C GLN A 33 18.28 28.84 13.12
N GLN A 34 18.44 29.93 12.37
CA GLN A 34 17.47 30.35 11.35
C GLN A 34 17.69 29.81 9.93
N ASN A 35 18.75 29.02 9.65
CA ASN A 35 19.05 28.53 8.29
C ASN A 35 19.47 27.05 8.26
N VAL A 36 18.50 26.16 8.43
CA VAL A 36 18.70 24.70 8.37
C VAL A 36 18.19 24.17 7.02
N THR A 37 19.10 23.73 6.15
CA THR A 37 18.81 23.16 4.82
C THR A 37 18.61 21.64 4.86
N GLU A 38 18.05 21.05 3.80
CA GLU A 38 17.85 19.59 3.71
C GLU A 38 19.18 18.81 3.83
N SER A 39 20.25 19.31 3.22
CA SER A 39 21.58 18.68 3.26
C SER A 39 22.11 18.58 4.70
N ILE A 40 21.98 19.65 5.47
CA ILE A 40 22.42 19.71 6.87
C ILE A 40 21.58 18.75 7.74
N LEU A 41 20.26 18.66 7.54
CA LEU A 41 19.41 17.75 8.30
C LEU A 41 19.72 16.28 8.06
N ARG A 42 20.04 15.91 6.81
CA ARG A 42 20.45 14.54 6.45
C ARG A 42 21.81 14.19 7.02
N GLU A 43 22.77 15.11 6.93
CA GLU A 43 24.14 14.89 7.39
C GLU A 43 24.25 14.79 8.92
N THR A 44 23.47 15.59 9.64
CA THR A 44 23.52 15.67 11.10
C THR A 44 22.55 14.72 11.81
N LYS A 45 21.61 14.13 11.07
CA LYS A 45 20.51 13.31 11.60
C LYS A 45 19.65 14.04 12.66
N ALA A 46 19.69 15.37 12.71
CA ALA A 46 18.96 16.16 13.69
C ALA A 46 17.44 16.01 13.57
N GLY A 47 16.92 15.86 12.35
CA GLY A 47 15.49 15.64 12.11
C GLY A 47 14.94 14.37 12.78
N LEU A 48 15.76 13.32 12.88
CA LEU A 48 15.39 12.08 13.58
C LEU A 48 15.45 12.25 15.10
N ALA A 49 16.48 12.93 15.61
CA ALA A 49 16.65 13.17 17.05
C ALA A 49 15.51 14.05 17.61
N VAL A 50 15.24 15.20 16.98
CA VAL A 50 14.15 16.09 17.38
C VAL A 50 12.78 15.46 17.07
N GLY A 51 12.67 14.65 16.02
CA GLY A 51 11.46 13.90 15.69
C GLY A 51 11.00 12.97 16.80
N LYS A 52 11.93 12.28 17.48
CA LYS A 52 11.63 11.41 18.64
C LYS A 52 11.12 12.20 19.85
N LEU A 53 11.56 13.45 20.01
CA LEU A 53 11.15 14.30 21.14
C LEU A 53 9.70 14.81 21.03
N ARG A 54 9.04 14.65 19.88
CA ARG A 54 7.62 15.04 19.68
C ARG A 54 6.64 14.22 20.53
N SER A 55 7.04 13.04 20.98
CA SER A 55 6.27 12.15 21.86
C SER A 55 6.89 12.03 23.26
N HIS A 56 7.72 13.00 23.66
CA HIS A 56 8.34 13.00 24.98
C HIS A 56 7.31 13.22 26.09
N ALA A 57 7.58 12.70 27.29
CA ALA A 57 6.64 12.72 28.43
C ALA A 57 6.35 14.15 28.95
N SER A 58 7.30 15.08 28.81
CA SER A 58 7.08 16.50 29.11
C SER A 58 6.41 17.21 27.93
N LYS A 59 5.26 17.84 28.20
CA LYS A 59 4.47 18.59 27.22
C LYS A 59 5.26 19.75 26.60
N GLU A 60 6.08 20.43 27.40
CA GLU A 60 6.91 21.56 26.94
C GLU A 60 8.01 21.11 25.97
N VAL A 61 8.65 19.97 26.23
CA VAL A 61 9.64 19.37 25.33
C VAL A 61 8.97 18.93 24.02
N ALA A 62 7.80 18.29 24.12
CA ALA A 62 7.06 17.80 22.96
C ALA A 62 6.57 18.94 22.05
N ASP A 63 6.07 20.04 22.63
CA ASP A 63 5.54 21.16 21.86
C ASP A 63 6.66 21.99 21.20
N ASN A 64 7.80 22.21 21.89
CA ASN A 64 8.98 22.82 21.28
C ASN A 64 9.56 21.97 20.14
N ALA A 65 9.63 20.64 20.32
CA ALA A 65 10.07 19.72 19.26
C ALA A 65 9.13 19.72 18.04
N LYS A 66 7.80 19.78 18.26
CA LYS A 66 6.82 19.89 17.16
C LYS A 66 6.98 21.20 16.38
N GLU A 67 7.23 22.32 17.08
CA GLU A 67 7.42 23.63 16.45
C GLU A 67 8.68 23.65 15.57
N ILE A 68 9.80 23.12 16.08
CA ILE A 68 11.07 23.03 15.33
C ILE A 68 10.91 22.14 14.09
N VAL A 69 10.26 20.97 14.22
CA VAL A 69 10.01 20.07 13.09
C VAL A 69 9.11 20.72 12.04
N LYS A 70 8.10 21.51 12.46
CA LYS A 70 7.25 22.27 11.54
C LYS A 70 8.07 23.32 10.78
N LYS A 71 8.91 24.09 11.47
CA LYS A 71 9.81 25.09 10.87
C LYS A 71 10.79 24.47 9.87
N TRP A 72 11.43 23.35 10.23
CA TRP A 72 12.35 22.65 9.34
C TRP A 72 11.64 22.05 8.11
N LYS A 73 10.43 21.50 8.27
CA LYS A 73 9.64 21.03 7.11
C LYS A 73 9.32 22.16 6.14
N SER A 74 8.83 23.30 6.65
CA SER A 74 8.52 24.44 5.81
C SER A 74 9.77 25.04 5.13
N ALA A 75 10.92 25.04 5.81
CA ALA A 75 12.19 25.47 5.21
C ALA A 75 12.63 24.55 4.06
N VAL A 76 12.55 23.22 4.26
CA VAL A 76 12.89 22.22 3.22
C VAL A 76 11.91 22.28 2.04
N GLU A 77 10.61 22.45 2.29
CA GLU A 77 9.63 22.62 1.21
C GLU A 77 9.88 23.90 0.41
N LYS A 78 10.21 25.01 1.07
CA LYS A 78 10.57 26.27 0.42
C LYS A 78 11.86 26.14 -0.41
N GLU A 79 12.85 25.39 0.07
CA GLU A 79 14.09 25.09 -0.65
C GLU A 79 13.86 24.19 -1.87
N LYS A 80 12.94 23.20 -1.77
CA LYS A 80 12.55 22.34 -2.90
C LYS A 80 11.80 23.07 -4.00
N LEU A 81 10.94 24.02 -3.61
CA LEU A 81 10.23 24.89 -4.56
C LEU A 81 11.18 25.87 -5.26
N ALA A 82 12.20 26.38 -4.56
CA ALA A 82 13.22 27.25 -5.15
C ALA A 82 14.13 26.53 -6.16
N ASN A 83 14.40 25.23 -5.95
CA ASN A 83 15.26 24.41 -6.82
C ASN A 83 14.47 23.57 -7.86
N GLY A 84 13.22 23.92 -8.15
CA GLY A 84 12.44 23.33 -9.26
C GLY A 84 12.02 21.86 -9.09
N GLY A 85 12.06 21.31 -7.87
CA GLY A 85 11.72 19.92 -7.61
C GLY A 85 10.23 19.70 -7.34
N THR A 86 9.53 18.95 -8.21
CA THR A 86 8.15 18.49 -7.97
C THR A 86 8.07 17.49 -6.79
N PRO A 87 7.10 17.60 -5.87
CA PRO A 87 7.01 16.73 -4.70
C PRO A 87 6.44 15.34 -5.05
N LYS A 88 7.28 14.30 -4.97
CA LYS A 88 6.84 12.89 -4.92
C LYS A 88 6.59 12.46 -3.45
N PRO A 89 5.47 11.80 -3.13
CA PRO A 89 5.33 11.08 -1.86
C PRO A 89 6.06 9.74 -1.96
N GLN A 90 7.12 9.55 -1.17
CA GLN A 90 7.82 8.27 -1.05
C GLN A 90 7.31 7.51 0.19
N GLN A 91 6.62 6.40 -0.07
CA GLN A 91 6.40 5.31 0.88
C GLN A 91 7.74 4.63 1.16
N ASN A 92 8.01 4.28 2.42
CA ASN A 92 9.02 3.29 2.76
C ASN A 92 8.54 2.47 3.97
N GLY A 93 8.34 1.17 3.75
CA GLY A 93 7.87 0.22 4.75
C GLY A 93 8.98 -0.42 5.59
N LYS A 94 8.58 -1.02 6.72
CA LYS A 94 9.13 -2.22 7.41
C LYS A 94 8.43 -2.40 8.78
N PRO A 95 8.60 -3.54 9.49
CA PRO A 95 8.10 -4.90 9.25
C PRO A 95 7.19 -5.40 10.42
N GLU A 96 6.60 -6.59 10.29
CA GLU A 96 5.78 -7.26 11.33
C GLU A 96 6.51 -7.54 12.66
N ARG A 97 5.79 -7.39 13.79
CA ARG A 97 5.84 -8.32 14.94
C ARG A 97 4.58 -8.25 15.82
N LYS A 98 4.20 -9.42 16.35
CA LYS A 98 2.94 -9.75 17.03
C LYS A 98 2.80 -9.20 18.47
N MET A 99 1.51 -9.06 18.83
CA MET A 99 0.82 -9.32 20.11
C MET A 99 0.59 -8.21 21.16
N SER A 100 -0.72 -8.00 21.35
CA SER A 100 -1.48 -7.93 22.62
C SER A 100 -1.93 -6.57 23.18
N SER A 101 -3.27 -6.47 23.17
CA SER A 101 -4.21 -5.96 24.19
C SER A 101 -4.46 -4.47 24.39
N ASN A 102 -5.77 -4.19 24.35
CA ASN A 102 -6.57 -3.12 24.94
C ASN A 102 -6.74 -1.75 24.25
N ILE A 103 -7.94 -1.62 23.66
CA ILE A 103 -8.96 -0.58 23.91
C ILE A 103 -8.55 0.87 23.62
N GLY A 104 -9.14 1.41 22.54
CA GLY A 104 -9.18 2.83 22.21
C GLY A 104 -9.63 3.02 20.76
N THR A 105 -10.92 3.27 20.55
CA THR A 105 -11.52 3.59 19.25
C THR A 105 -10.82 4.77 18.56
N PRO A 106 -10.42 4.67 17.28
CA PRO A 106 -9.99 5.84 16.53
C PRO A 106 -11.19 6.52 15.87
N VAL A 107 -11.39 7.77 16.26
CA VAL A 107 -12.25 8.77 15.65
C VAL A 107 -11.85 9.01 14.19
N THR A 108 -12.86 9.15 13.34
CA THR A 108 -12.78 9.45 11.90
C THR A 108 -11.98 10.73 11.62
N PRO A 109 -11.02 10.75 10.68
CA PRO A 109 -10.50 12.00 10.16
C PRO A 109 -11.40 12.49 9.01
N THR A 110 -12.24 13.47 9.33
CA THR A 110 -12.83 14.39 8.36
C THR A 110 -11.72 15.18 7.68
N MET A 111 -11.56 15.03 6.36
CA MET A 111 -10.77 15.95 5.53
C MET A 111 -11.55 16.27 4.26
N THR A 112 -12.24 17.41 4.32
CA THR A 112 -12.68 18.22 3.18
C THR A 112 -11.47 18.80 2.46
N SER A 113 -11.38 18.62 1.14
CA SER A 113 -11.02 19.67 0.16
C SER A 113 -10.95 19.08 -1.26
N GLY A 114 -11.80 19.62 -2.16
CA GLY A 114 -11.78 19.38 -3.60
C GLY A 114 -13.19 19.23 -4.17
N LYS A 115 -13.87 20.34 -4.49
CA LYS A 115 -15.13 20.32 -5.26
C LYS A 115 -14.84 19.79 -6.68
N PRO A 116 -15.71 18.90 -7.20
CA PRO A 116 -16.84 19.36 -8.03
C PRO A 116 -18.19 18.92 -7.42
N ASN A 117 -19.20 19.79 -7.49
CA ASN A 117 -20.58 19.62 -6.96
C ASN A 117 -20.68 19.13 -5.50
N GLY A 118 -20.71 20.10 -4.58
CA GLY A 118 -20.89 19.88 -3.14
C GLY A 118 -22.32 19.50 -2.75
N ARG A 119 -22.80 18.35 -3.22
CA ARG A 119 -23.99 17.67 -2.69
C ARG A 119 -23.53 16.51 -1.81
N SER A 120 -24.21 16.28 -0.71
CA SER A 120 -23.95 15.19 0.24
C SER A 120 -25.24 14.85 0.98
N ALA A 121 -25.32 13.66 1.57
CA ALA A 121 -26.47 13.22 2.36
C ALA A 121 -26.86 14.27 3.42
N LYS A 122 -25.84 14.91 4.02
CA LYS A 122 -26.03 15.96 5.01
C LYS A 122 -26.59 17.26 4.44
N LEU A 123 -26.21 17.63 3.21
CA LEU A 123 -26.69 18.85 2.55
C LEU A 123 -28.08 18.66 1.93
N ASP A 124 -28.38 17.45 1.46
CA ASP A 124 -29.67 17.11 0.86
C ASP A 124 -30.71 16.64 1.92
N GLY A 125 -30.34 16.60 3.20
CA GLY A 125 -31.22 16.22 4.31
C GLY A 125 -31.67 14.75 4.30
N VAL A 126 -30.92 13.89 3.59
CA VAL A 126 -31.27 12.50 3.34
C VAL A 126 -30.95 11.63 4.57
N LYS A 127 -31.94 10.85 5.02
CA LYS A 127 -31.79 9.86 6.10
C LYS A 127 -32.16 8.45 5.63
N GLY A 128 -31.47 7.45 6.18
CA GLY A 128 -31.61 6.05 5.77
C GLY A 128 -33.01 5.45 5.92
N GLY A 129 -33.79 5.88 6.92
CA GLY A 129 -35.19 5.48 7.07
C GLY A 129 -35.40 4.00 7.42
N THR A 130 -34.34 3.28 7.81
CA THR A 130 -34.37 1.85 8.12
C THR A 130 -34.61 1.54 9.61
N GLY A 131 -34.53 2.56 10.48
CA GLY A 131 -34.72 2.42 11.94
C GLY A 131 -33.49 1.94 12.71
N ASP A 132 -32.46 1.43 12.02
CA ASP A 132 -31.15 1.09 12.59
C ASP A 132 -30.12 2.18 12.22
N THR A 133 -29.55 2.82 13.24
CA THR A 133 -28.53 3.87 13.09
C THR A 133 -27.30 3.44 12.28
N THR A 134 -26.93 2.15 12.31
CA THR A 134 -25.79 1.62 11.55
C THR A 134 -26.15 1.51 10.08
N ARG A 135 -27.34 0.98 9.78
CA ARG A 135 -27.85 0.83 8.41
C ARG A 135 -28.08 2.20 7.78
N ASP A 136 -28.63 3.14 8.54
CA ASP A 136 -28.85 4.50 8.08
C ASP A 136 -27.54 5.19 7.68
N LYS A 137 -26.49 5.07 8.51
CA LYS A 137 -25.13 5.59 8.17
C LYS A 137 -24.51 4.89 6.97
N CYS A 138 -24.77 3.60 6.78
CA CYS A 138 -24.31 2.88 5.59
C CYS A 138 -25.02 3.37 4.32
N ILE A 139 -26.32 3.66 4.38
CA ILE A 139 -27.08 4.26 3.28
C ILE A 139 -26.52 5.66 2.95
N GLU A 140 -26.27 6.48 3.97
CA GLU A 140 -25.66 7.81 3.81
C GLU A 140 -24.29 7.72 3.13
N LEU A 141 -23.44 6.75 3.52
CA LEU A 141 -22.15 6.54 2.88
C LEU A 141 -22.30 6.16 1.39
N VAL A 142 -23.18 5.22 1.07
CA VAL A 142 -23.42 4.82 -0.33
C VAL A 142 -23.99 5.99 -1.14
N TYR A 143 -24.90 6.77 -0.56
CA TYR A 143 -25.45 7.98 -1.18
C TYR A 143 -24.35 8.99 -1.50
N ASP A 144 -23.48 9.31 -0.53
CA ASP A 144 -22.37 10.25 -0.73
C ASP A 144 -21.41 9.81 -1.86
N ALA A 145 -21.19 8.50 -2.02
CA ALA A 145 -20.37 7.99 -3.11
C ALA A 145 -21.06 8.16 -4.48
N LEU A 146 -22.37 7.92 -4.56
CA LEU A 146 -23.15 8.07 -5.78
C LEU A 146 -23.39 9.54 -6.17
N VAL A 147 -23.45 10.45 -5.19
CA VAL A 147 -23.67 11.87 -5.46
C VAL A 147 -22.45 12.58 -6.02
N ASN A 148 -21.24 12.15 -5.64
CA ASN A 148 -19.99 12.72 -6.15
C ASN A 148 -20.08 12.79 -7.69
N ASP A 149 -19.85 13.95 -8.31
CA ASP A 149 -20.00 14.26 -9.75
C ASP A 149 -21.28 13.81 -10.49
N SER A 150 -22.35 13.42 -9.80
CA SER A 150 -23.62 13.05 -10.42
C SER A 150 -24.58 14.23 -10.45
N SER A 151 -25.26 14.45 -11.58
CA SER A 151 -26.30 15.48 -11.74
C SER A 151 -27.73 14.96 -11.48
N ALA A 152 -27.88 13.65 -11.22
CA ALA A 152 -29.16 12.97 -11.06
C ALA A 152 -30.02 13.51 -9.89
N PRO A 153 -31.36 13.29 -9.92
CA PRO A 153 -32.27 13.72 -8.86
C PRO A 153 -32.03 12.94 -7.56
N VAL A 154 -32.20 13.64 -6.43
CA VAL A 154 -31.94 13.14 -5.07
C VAL A 154 -32.72 11.86 -4.76
N GLU A 155 -33.98 11.80 -5.17
CA GLU A 155 -34.85 10.64 -4.93
C GLU A 155 -34.36 9.37 -5.62
N LEU A 156 -33.85 9.50 -6.85
CA LEU A 156 -33.32 8.36 -7.61
C LEU A 156 -32.07 7.81 -6.92
N ILE A 157 -31.13 8.68 -6.56
CA ILE A 157 -29.88 8.27 -5.88
C ILE A 157 -30.20 7.62 -4.53
N LEU A 158 -31.14 8.19 -3.77
CA LEU A 158 -31.58 7.63 -2.50
C LEU A 158 -32.23 6.24 -2.67
N SER A 159 -33.10 6.09 -3.67
CA SER A 159 -33.74 4.79 -3.97
C SER A 159 -32.71 3.72 -4.31
N ARG A 160 -31.67 4.07 -5.08
CA ARG A 160 -30.55 3.18 -5.42
C ARG A 160 -29.72 2.84 -4.19
N ALA A 161 -29.32 3.84 -3.39
CA ALA A 161 -28.54 3.63 -2.17
C ALA A 161 -29.26 2.70 -1.18
N ARG A 162 -30.57 2.89 -0.97
CA ARG A 162 -31.41 2.00 -0.15
C ARG A 162 -31.49 0.58 -0.73
N GLY A 163 -31.64 0.45 -2.04
CA GLY A 163 -31.65 -0.84 -2.72
C GLY A 163 -30.35 -1.61 -2.52
N VAL A 164 -29.21 -0.93 -2.72
CA VAL A 164 -27.88 -1.52 -2.53
C VAL A 164 -27.66 -1.96 -1.09
N GLU A 165 -27.98 -1.10 -0.12
CA GLU A 165 -27.84 -1.45 1.30
C GLU A 165 -28.69 -2.66 1.67
N LYS A 166 -29.96 -2.70 1.21
CA LYS A 166 -30.88 -3.80 1.49
C LYS A 166 -30.36 -5.12 0.92
N CYS A 167 -29.84 -5.13 -0.31
CA CYS A 167 -29.25 -6.31 -0.92
C CYS A 167 -28.01 -6.79 -0.16
N VAL A 168 -27.10 -5.87 0.20
CA VAL A 168 -25.89 -6.21 0.96
C VAL A 168 -26.24 -6.73 2.36
N HIS A 169 -27.23 -6.14 3.02
CA HIS A 169 -27.70 -6.60 4.33
C HIS A 169 -28.33 -8.00 4.25
N HIS A 170 -29.13 -8.26 3.20
CA HIS A 170 -29.73 -9.58 2.95
C HIS A 170 -28.66 -10.65 2.71
N ASP A 171 -27.68 -10.39 1.84
CA ASP A 171 -26.62 -11.35 1.49
C ASP A 171 -25.69 -11.65 2.68
N ASN A 172 -25.48 -10.68 3.58
CA ASN A 172 -24.64 -10.83 4.76
C ASN A 172 -25.40 -11.30 6.02
N GLY A 173 -26.72 -11.43 5.95
CA GLY A 173 -27.55 -11.90 7.07
C GLY A 173 -27.57 -10.99 8.30
N GLY A 174 -27.18 -9.72 8.18
CA GLY A 174 -27.17 -8.76 9.29
C GLY A 174 -26.06 -7.71 9.25
N THR A 175 -25.99 -6.85 10.27
CA THR A 175 -24.99 -5.79 10.45
C THR A 175 -23.62 -6.29 10.95
N THR A 176 -23.14 -7.37 10.32
CA THR A 176 -21.87 -8.02 10.64
C THR A 176 -20.65 -7.18 10.23
N ALA A 177 -19.44 -7.60 10.64
CA ALA A 177 -18.20 -6.98 10.19
C ALA A 177 -18.01 -7.08 8.66
N ALA A 178 -18.43 -8.21 8.07
CA ALA A 178 -18.38 -8.45 6.63
C ALA A 178 -19.31 -7.48 5.87
N TYR A 179 -20.52 -7.24 6.39
CA TYR A 179 -21.44 -6.23 5.87
C TYR A 179 -20.79 -4.83 5.85
N LYS A 180 -20.21 -4.39 6.97
CA LYS A 180 -19.54 -3.08 7.07
C LYS A 180 -18.34 -2.97 6.13
N GLN A 181 -17.58 -4.06 5.97
CA GLN A 181 -16.44 -4.11 5.06
C GLN A 181 -16.89 -4.00 3.60
N LYS A 182 -17.99 -4.66 3.23
CA LYS A 182 -18.57 -4.60 1.89
C LYS A 182 -19.11 -3.21 1.56
N ILE A 183 -19.80 -2.56 2.48
CA ILE A 183 -20.25 -1.16 2.29
C ILE A 183 -19.05 -0.22 2.11
N ARG A 184 -17.98 -0.39 2.89
CA ARG A 184 -16.75 0.41 2.71
C ARG A 184 -16.06 0.15 1.37
N SER A 185 -16.02 -1.10 0.90
CA SER A 185 -15.44 -1.40 -0.41
C SER A 185 -16.26 -0.77 -1.54
N LEU A 186 -17.60 -0.86 -1.45
CA LEU A 186 -18.51 -0.21 -2.41
C LEU A 186 -18.32 1.30 -2.41
N PHE A 187 -18.22 1.93 -1.24
CA PHE A 187 -17.97 3.36 -1.11
C PHE A 187 -16.70 3.81 -1.83
N VAL A 188 -15.59 3.09 -1.64
CA VAL A 188 -14.30 3.44 -2.27
C VAL A 188 -14.35 3.25 -3.79
N ASN A 189 -14.93 2.15 -4.25
CA ASN A 189 -15.02 1.85 -5.69
C ASN A 189 -15.96 2.81 -6.42
N LEU A 190 -17.12 3.15 -5.84
CA LEU A 190 -18.07 4.12 -6.41
C LEU A 190 -17.52 5.55 -6.41
N LYS A 191 -16.60 5.85 -5.49
CA LYS A 191 -15.94 7.16 -5.39
C LYS A 191 -14.63 7.22 -6.20
N ASP A 192 -14.28 6.15 -6.94
CA ASP A 192 -13.06 6.15 -7.74
C ASP A 192 -13.14 7.21 -8.84
N LYS A 193 -12.19 8.15 -8.81
CA LYS A 193 -12.11 9.25 -9.79
C LYS A 193 -11.71 8.75 -11.18
N ASN A 194 -11.08 7.58 -11.25
CA ASN A 194 -10.61 7.00 -12.50
C ASN A 194 -11.71 6.23 -13.25
N ASN A 195 -12.88 6.04 -12.65
CA ASN A 195 -14.00 5.31 -13.27
C ASN A 195 -15.36 6.00 -13.02
N PRO A 196 -15.58 7.22 -13.56
CA PRO A 196 -16.84 7.94 -13.38
C PRO A 196 -18.02 7.24 -14.08
N GLY A 197 -17.78 6.55 -15.19
CA GLY A 197 -18.82 5.86 -15.96
C GLY A 197 -19.47 4.72 -15.19
N PHE A 198 -18.74 4.04 -14.31
CA PHE A 198 -19.33 2.98 -13.48
C PHE A 198 -20.42 3.51 -12.53
N ARG A 199 -20.22 4.70 -11.95
CA ARG A 199 -21.21 5.34 -11.09
C ARG A 199 -22.45 5.74 -11.87
N GLU A 200 -22.28 6.28 -13.07
CA GLU A 200 -23.39 6.60 -13.97
C GLU A 200 -24.21 5.36 -14.31
N ASN A 201 -23.55 4.24 -14.66
CA ASN A 201 -24.20 2.96 -14.95
C ASN A 201 -24.99 2.39 -13.75
N VAL A 202 -24.56 2.67 -12.51
CA VAL A 202 -25.29 2.28 -11.29
C VAL A 202 -26.53 3.17 -11.09
N ILE A 203 -26.45 4.45 -11.44
CA ILE A 203 -27.57 5.39 -11.32
C ILE A 203 -28.61 5.14 -12.42
N SER A 204 -28.17 4.97 -13.68
CA SER A 204 -29.02 4.64 -14.82
C SER A 204 -29.75 3.31 -14.61
N GLY A 205 -29.13 2.37 -13.90
CA GLY A 205 -29.66 1.04 -13.63
C GLY A 205 -29.13 -0.05 -14.57
N ASP A 206 -28.15 0.26 -15.42
CA ASP A 206 -27.45 -0.74 -16.25
C ASP A 206 -26.75 -1.79 -15.39
N VAL A 207 -26.27 -1.38 -14.20
CA VAL A 207 -25.81 -2.31 -13.17
C VAL A 207 -26.90 -2.49 -12.13
N PRO A 208 -27.58 -3.66 -12.08
CA PRO A 208 -28.63 -3.90 -11.10
C PRO A 208 -28.04 -4.00 -9.69
N VAL A 209 -28.82 -3.54 -8.70
CA VAL A 209 -28.41 -3.47 -7.28
C VAL A 209 -27.99 -4.83 -6.71
N GLU A 210 -28.63 -5.91 -7.15
CA GLU A 210 -28.30 -7.28 -6.71
C GLU A 210 -26.93 -7.73 -7.22
N LYS A 211 -26.58 -7.37 -8.46
CA LYS A 211 -25.27 -7.67 -9.04
C LYS A 211 -24.19 -6.82 -8.36
N LEU A 212 -24.48 -5.55 -8.08
CA LEU A 212 -23.58 -4.65 -7.36
C LEU A 212 -23.26 -5.16 -5.94
N ALA A 213 -24.24 -5.75 -5.24
CA ALA A 213 -24.02 -6.33 -3.92
C ALA A 213 -23.05 -7.53 -3.98
N LYS A 214 -23.10 -8.34 -5.04
CA LYS A 214 -22.29 -9.56 -5.15
C LYS A 214 -20.91 -9.34 -5.77
N MET A 215 -20.76 -8.32 -6.61
CA MET A 215 -19.51 -8.11 -7.36
C MET A 215 -18.30 -7.87 -6.46
N THR A 216 -17.13 -8.33 -6.90
CA THR A 216 -15.87 -8.14 -6.17
C THR A 216 -15.25 -6.77 -6.48
N SER A 217 -14.27 -6.35 -5.69
CA SER A 217 -13.53 -5.11 -5.97
C SER A 217 -12.83 -5.14 -7.33
N GLU A 218 -12.37 -6.31 -7.77
CA GLU A 218 -11.76 -6.49 -9.09
C GLU A 218 -12.78 -6.27 -10.21
N ASP A 219 -14.03 -6.76 -10.01
CA ASP A 219 -15.10 -6.61 -10.99
C ASP A 219 -15.62 -5.18 -11.15
N MET A 220 -15.43 -4.30 -10.14
CA MET A 220 -15.85 -2.88 -10.21
C MET A 220 -14.77 -1.96 -10.78
N ALA A 221 -13.54 -2.46 -10.94
CA ALA A 221 -12.45 -1.65 -11.45
C ALA A 221 -12.71 -1.20 -12.90
N SER A 222 -12.01 -0.17 -13.36
CA SER A 222 -12.08 0.25 -14.76
C SER A 222 -11.63 -0.89 -15.68
N GLU A 223 -12.15 -0.94 -16.91
CA GLU A 223 -11.79 -1.98 -17.88
C GLU A 223 -10.28 -1.99 -18.18
N GLU A 224 -9.65 -0.81 -18.22
CA GLU A 224 -8.19 -0.69 -18.32
C GLU A 224 -7.46 -1.33 -17.14
N ARG A 225 -7.93 -1.09 -15.92
CA ARG A 225 -7.34 -1.65 -14.71
C ARG A 225 -7.52 -3.17 -14.66
N LYS A 226 -8.71 -3.67 -14.99
CA LYS A 226 -8.99 -5.10 -15.10
C LYS A 226 -8.10 -5.77 -16.13
N ALA A 227 -7.92 -5.15 -17.30
CA ALA A 227 -7.05 -5.68 -18.35
C ALA A 227 -5.58 -5.72 -17.89
N ALA A 228 -5.10 -4.67 -17.22
CA ALA A 228 -3.75 -4.63 -16.65
C ALA A 228 -3.55 -5.71 -15.57
N ASP A 229 -4.49 -5.85 -14.63
CA ASP A 229 -4.41 -6.85 -13.57
C ASP A 229 -4.52 -8.28 -14.14
N ARG A 230 -5.33 -8.51 -15.18
CA ARG A 230 -5.38 -9.79 -15.91
C ARG A 230 -4.04 -10.11 -16.56
N LYS A 231 -3.41 -9.15 -17.24
CA LYS A 231 -2.08 -9.33 -17.85
C LYS A 231 -1.02 -9.67 -16.80
N ILE A 232 -1.02 -8.98 -15.67
CA ILE A 232 -0.10 -9.27 -14.56
C ILE A 232 -0.34 -10.68 -14.01
N LYS A 233 -1.61 -11.10 -13.85
CA LYS A 233 -1.96 -12.46 -13.41
C LYS A 233 -1.47 -13.52 -14.39
N GLU A 234 -1.66 -13.31 -15.69
CA GLU A 234 -1.18 -14.19 -16.75
C GLU A 234 0.36 -14.27 -16.78
N GLU A 235 1.05 -13.13 -16.68
CA GLU A 235 2.52 -13.11 -16.61
C GLU A 235 3.05 -13.79 -15.36
N ASN A 236 2.41 -13.61 -14.21
CA ASN A 236 2.79 -14.27 -12.98
C ASN A 236 2.56 -15.77 -13.07
N LEU A 237 1.44 -16.21 -13.66
CA LEU A 237 1.19 -17.63 -13.92
C LEU A 237 2.27 -18.20 -14.84
N PHE A 238 2.56 -17.53 -15.96
CA PHE A 238 3.60 -17.95 -16.90
C PHE A 238 4.98 -18.05 -16.25
N LYS A 239 5.37 -17.05 -15.43
CA LYS A 239 6.65 -17.07 -14.69
C LYS A 239 6.69 -18.16 -13.61
N SER A 240 5.55 -18.50 -13.01
CA SER A 240 5.44 -19.53 -11.97
C SER A 240 5.52 -20.95 -12.53
N LEU A 241 5.08 -21.15 -13.78
CA LEU A 241 5.31 -22.37 -14.53
C LEU A 241 6.79 -22.37 -14.93
N SER A 242 7.66 -22.75 -13.99
CA SER A 242 9.11 -22.71 -14.15
C SER A 242 9.54 -23.32 -15.48
N ALA A 243 10.45 -22.65 -16.18
CA ALA A 243 11.28 -23.32 -17.17
C ALA A 243 11.84 -24.58 -16.50
N ALA A 244 11.58 -25.74 -17.09
CA ALA A 244 12.12 -27.01 -16.59
C ALA A 244 13.61 -26.81 -16.29
N GLU A 245 14.09 -27.29 -15.12
CA GLU A 245 15.51 -27.16 -14.75
C GLU A 245 16.36 -27.48 -15.97
N GLN A 246 17.02 -26.44 -16.50
CA GLN A 246 17.81 -26.59 -17.71
C GLN A 246 19.07 -27.33 -17.29
N ALA A 247 18.98 -28.66 -17.27
CA ALA A 247 20.10 -29.52 -16.97
C ALA A 247 21.24 -29.18 -17.94
N ALA A 248 22.48 -29.16 -17.46
CA ALA A 248 23.64 -28.93 -18.31
C ALA A 248 23.69 -30.04 -19.39
N GLU A 249 23.25 -29.69 -20.60
CA GLU A 249 23.33 -30.56 -21.77
C GLU A 249 24.71 -30.41 -22.40
N THR A 250 25.32 -31.52 -22.78
CA THR A 250 26.58 -31.61 -23.50
C THR A 250 26.37 -32.37 -24.80
N ASP A 251 27.08 -31.92 -25.83
CA ASP A 251 27.18 -32.56 -27.14
C ASP A 251 28.35 -33.57 -27.22
N ALA A 252 29.03 -33.86 -26.10
CA ALA A 252 30.17 -34.77 -26.09
C ALA A 252 29.78 -36.24 -26.37
N PHE A 253 28.52 -36.62 -26.13
CA PHE A 253 28.07 -38.00 -26.23
C PHE A 253 26.89 -38.17 -27.18
N GLN A 254 26.99 -39.15 -28.07
CA GLN A 254 25.89 -39.53 -28.95
C GLN A 254 25.08 -40.69 -28.34
N CYS A 255 23.75 -40.53 -28.27
CA CYS A 255 22.87 -41.58 -27.76
C CYS A 255 22.74 -42.73 -28.75
N GLY A 256 23.00 -43.96 -28.33
CA GLY A 256 22.83 -45.15 -29.18
C GLY A 256 21.39 -45.44 -29.61
N ARG A 257 20.37 -44.93 -28.89
CA ARG A 257 18.95 -45.22 -29.18
C ARG A 257 18.32 -44.24 -30.15
N CYS A 258 18.46 -42.94 -29.92
CA CYS A 258 17.87 -41.89 -30.77
C CYS A 258 18.89 -41.19 -31.68
N LYS A 259 20.19 -41.53 -31.58
CA LYS A 259 21.31 -40.94 -32.34
C LYS A 259 21.53 -39.45 -32.16
N GLN A 260 20.75 -38.79 -31.31
CA GLN A 260 20.94 -37.39 -30.94
C GLN A 260 22.04 -37.25 -29.90
N ARG A 261 22.62 -36.05 -29.85
CA ARG A 261 23.74 -35.73 -28.97
C ARG A 261 23.35 -34.79 -27.82
N GLN A 262 22.07 -34.76 -27.46
CA GLN A 262 21.58 -34.04 -26.29
C GLN A 262 21.64 -34.95 -25.06
N CYS A 263 22.73 -34.83 -24.29
CA CYS A 263 23.01 -35.70 -23.17
C CYS A 263 23.41 -34.88 -21.93
N ARG A 264 23.02 -35.33 -20.73
CA ARG A 264 23.58 -34.85 -19.46
C ARG A 264 24.55 -35.90 -18.91
N TYR A 265 25.68 -35.47 -18.37
CA TYR A 265 26.64 -36.37 -17.74
C TYR A 265 26.87 -36.01 -16.27
N ARG A 266 27.16 -37.00 -15.45
CA ARG A 266 27.66 -36.82 -14.08
C ARG A 266 28.79 -37.81 -13.84
N GLN A 267 29.84 -37.37 -13.18
CA GLN A 267 30.96 -38.21 -12.80
C GLN A 267 30.80 -38.63 -11.35
N ALA A 268 30.98 -39.92 -11.07
CA ALA A 268 31.00 -40.44 -9.71
C ALA A 268 32.01 -41.57 -9.61
N GLN A 269 32.81 -41.56 -8.54
CA GLN A 269 33.74 -42.65 -8.24
C GLN A 269 32.95 -43.80 -7.62
N THR A 270 32.84 -44.91 -8.35
CA THR A 270 32.08 -46.10 -7.90
C THR A 270 32.97 -47.31 -7.62
N ARG A 271 34.29 -47.14 -7.69
CA ARG A 271 35.30 -48.20 -7.50
C ARG A 271 36.41 -47.72 -6.58
N SER A 272 37.35 -48.60 -6.23
CA SER A 272 38.50 -48.31 -5.36
C SER A 272 39.28 -47.07 -5.81
N ALA A 273 40.04 -46.47 -4.89
CA ALA A 273 40.76 -45.22 -5.13
C ALA A 273 41.76 -45.29 -6.30
N ASP A 274 42.18 -46.50 -6.67
CA ASP A 274 43.14 -46.76 -7.75
C ASP A 274 42.52 -46.75 -9.16
N GLU A 275 41.19 -46.66 -9.30
CA GLU A 275 40.51 -46.61 -10.60
C GLU A 275 39.94 -45.21 -10.91
N PRO A 276 39.95 -44.78 -12.18
CA PRO A 276 39.43 -43.47 -12.58
C PRO A 276 37.91 -43.36 -12.35
N MET A 277 37.42 -42.12 -12.28
CA MET A 277 36.00 -41.83 -12.06
C MET A 277 35.10 -42.43 -13.16
N THR A 278 33.96 -43.00 -12.78
CA THR A 278 32.97 -43.50 -13.75
C THR A 278 32.05 -42.36 -14.18
N THR A 279 31.87 -42.19 -15.48
CA THR A 279 30.96 -41.17 -16.02
C THR A 279 29.62 -41.81 -16.37
N PHE A 280 28.54 -41.25 -15.82
CA PHE A 280 27.16 -41.64 -16.09
C PHE A 280 26.53 -40.63 -17.05
N VAL A 281 26.05 -41.10 -18.20
CA VAL A 281 25.41 -40.26 -19.20
C VAL A 281 23.94 -40.63 -19.32
N THR A 282 23.09 -39.61 -19.42
CA THR A 282 21.65 -39.74 -19.67
C THR A 282 21.28 -38.88 -20.86
N CYS A 283 20.67 -39.47 -21.89
CA CYS A 283 20.11 -38.72 -23.00
C CYS A 283 18.89 -37.92 -22.52
N THR A 284 18.83 -36.62 -22.82
CA THR A 284 17.71 -35.76 -22.41
C THR A 284 16.48 -35.93 -23.29
N ASN A 285 16.65 -36.36 -24.55
CA ASN A 285 15.52 -36.62 -25.44
C ASN A 285 14.82 -37.96 -25.18
N CYS A 286 15.56 -39.09 -25.18
CA CYS A 286 14.93 -40.42 -25.04
C CYS A 286 15.06 -41.05 -23.64
N GLY A 287 15.72 -40.37 -22.69
CA GLY A 287 15.91 -40.85 -21.33
C GLY A 287 16.88 -42.02 -21.15
N ASN A 288 17.53 -42.50 -22.22
CA ASN A 288 18.47 -43.62 -22.17
C ASN A 288 19.67 -43.30 -21.28
N ARG A 289 20.11 -44.26 -20.45
CA ARG A 289 21.21 -44.08 -19.50
C ARG A 289 22.30 -45.13 -19.72
N TRP A 290 23.56 -44.70 -19.76
CA TRP A 290 24.70 -45.60 -19.86
C TRP A 290 25.90 -45.05 -19.08
N LYS A 291 26.93 -45.87 -18.90
CA LYS A 291 28.16 -45.50 -18.19
C LYS A 291 29.40 -45.89 -18.99
N PHE A 292 30.50 -45.18 -18.79
CA PHE A 292 31.84 -45.55 -19.27
C PHE A 292 32.86 -45.28 -18.17
N SER A 293 33.81 -46.20 -18.06
CA SER A 293 34.94 -46.22 -17.12
C SER A 293 36.22 -46.12 -17.91
#